data_AF-A0A958QLX0-F1
#
_entry.id   AF-A0A958QLX0-F1
#
_cell.length_a   1.000
_cell.length_b   1.000
_cell.length_c   1.000
_cell.angle_alpha   90.00
_cell.angle_beta   90.00
_cell.angle_gamma   90.00
#
_symmetry.space_group_name_H-M   'P 1'
#
loop_
_entity.id
_entity.type
_entity.pdbx_description
1 polymer ?
#
loop_
_entity_poly.entity_id
_entity_poly.type
_entity_poly.pdbx_seq_one_letter_code
_entity_poly.pdbx_strand_id
1 'polypeptide(L)'
;MVQASELKVPLQTFKVRAYSRVFDNKKMTLVDVVDTASLTPEIEKKLALVKLGDAPKIGEQRIYSSKVIAEAVRSSGIKKDWNIQIPYRVVVENKGYDLDQDAIQTELISKWKALCAECVIKVKSIQMPAIPAGLSNRPWALDS
;
A
#
# COMPACT_ATOMS: atom_id res chain seq x y z
N MET A 1 -38.99 -23.26 28.87
CA MET A 1 -37.52 -23.28 28.77
C MET A 1 -37.14 -22.60 27.47
N VAL A 2 -36.65 -21.36 27.54
CA VAL A 2 -36.25 -20.60 26.34
C VAL A 2 -34.77 -20.88 26.13
N GLN A 3 -34.42 -21.57 25.04
CA GLN A 3 -33.03 -21.77 24.63
C GLN A 3 -32.45 -20.42 24.23
N ALA A 4 -31.40 -20.00 24.94
CA ALA A 4 -30.60 -18.84 24.57
C ALA A 4 -29.86 -19.17 23.27
N SER A 5 -30.32 -18.56 22.18
CA SER A 5 -29.59 -18.54 20.91
C SER A 5 -28.29 -17.79 21.13
N GLU A 6 -27.17 -18.52 21.20
CA GLU A 6 -25.84 -17.94 21.21
C GLU A 6 -25.67 -17.10 19.94
N LEU A 7 -25.71 -15.77 20.11
CA LEU A 7 -25.30 -14.82 19.09
C LEU A 7 -23.82 -15.10 18.75
N LYS A 8 -23.59 -15.85 17.67
CA LYS A 8 -22.27 -15.96 17.04
C LYS A 8 -21.84 -14.56 16.62
N VAL A 9 -21.00 -13.94 17.44
CA VAL A 9 -20.26 -12.73 17.07
C VAL A 9 -19.53 -13.06 15.77
N PRO A 10 -19.68 -12.24 14.70
CA PRO A 10 -18.99 -12.52 13.45
C PRO A 10 -17.48 -12.52 13.70
N LEU A 11 -16.84 -13.66 13.48
CA LEU A 11 -15.39 -13.81 13.55
C LEU A 11 -14.78 -12.77 12.60
N GLN A 12 -13.98 -11.85 13.14
CA GLN A 12 -13.27 -10.86 12.33
C GLN A 12 -12.40 -11.58 11.30
N THR A 13 -12.53 -11.20 10.03
CA THR A 13 -11.80 -11.85 8.95
C THR A 13 -10.53 -11.06 8.65
N PHE A 14 -9.39 -11.72 8.76
CA PHE A 14 -8.11 -11.19 8.32
C PHE A 14 -7.78 -11.78 6.94
N LYS A 15 -7.79 -10.94 5.92
CA LYS A 15 -7.58 -11.38 4.54
C LYS A 15 -6.28 -10.82 3.99
N VAL A 16 -5.40 -11.71 3.54
CA VAL A 16 -4.19 -11.36 2.81
C VAL A 16 -4.51 -11.30 1.32
N ARG A 17 -4.07 -10.23 0.66
CA ARG A 17 -4.19 -10.06 -0.80
C ARG A 17 -3.21 -11.00 -1.51
N ALA A 18 -3.68 -11.72 -2.52
CA ALA A 18 -2.82 -12.56 -3.36
C ALA A 18 -1.86 -11.72 -4.24
N TYR A 19 -2.24 -10.47 -4.52
CA TYR A 19 -1.46 -9.53 -5.29
C TYR A 19 -1.55 -8.14 -4.65
N SER A 20 -0.41 -7.47 -4.51
CA SER A 20 -0.33 -6.11 -3.99
C SER A 20 0.60 -5.25 -4.84
N ARG A 21 0.30 -3.96 -4.90
CA ARG A 21 1.13 -2.95 -5.56
C ARG A 21 1.66 -1.99 -4.52
N VAL A 22 2.95 -1.70 -4.60
CA VAL A 22 3.62 -0.73 -3.75
C VAL A 22 4.37 0.29 -4.60
N PHE A 23 4.56 1.48 -4.04
CA PHE A 23 5.22 2.61 -4.71
C PHE A 23 6.29 3.16 -3.78
N ASP A 24 7.51 3.30 -4.30
CA ASP A 24 8.69 3.89 -3.62
C ASP A 24 8.90 3.52 -2.13
N ASN A 25 8.55 2.30 -1.75
CA ASN A 25 8.77 1.83 -0.38
C ASN A 25 10.18 1.26 -0.26
N LYS A 26 10.93 1.68 0.77
CA LYS A 26 12.23 1.05 1.10
C LYS A 26 12.07 -0.29 1.81
N LYS A 27 10.93 -0.52 2.47
CA LYS A 27 10.64 -1.71 3.28
C LYS A 27 9.22 -2.17 3.06
N MET A 28 9.02 -3.48 3.06
CA MET A 28 7.72 -4.12 3.03
C MET A 28 7.28 -4.49 4.43
N THR A 29 6.02 -4.23 4.72
CA THR A 29 5.36 -4.54 5.97
C THR A 29 4.11 -5.36 5.74
N LEU A 30 3.56 -5.94 6.81
CA LEU A 30 2.38 -6.78 6.70
C LEU A 30 1.14 -5.97 6.30
N VAL A 31 1.07 -4.68 6.63
CA VAL A 31 -0.05 -3.81 6.22
C VAL A 31 -0.14 -3.66 4.70
N ASP A 32 1.00 -3.74 4.00
CA ASP A 32 1.07 -3.55 2.55
C ASP A 32 0.42 -4.70 1.77
N VAL A 33 0.21 -5.87 2.39
CA VAL A 33 -0.29 -7.08 1.72
C VAL A 33 -1.63 -7.57 2.24
N VAL A 34 -2.29 -6.83 3.14
CA VAL A 34 -3.55 -7.22 3.79
C VAL A 34 -4.68 -6.28 3.41
N ASP A 35 -5.90 -6.79 3.53
CA ASP A 35 -7.09 -5.96 3.43
C ASP A 35 -7.31 -5.22 4.76
N THR A 36 -7.19 -3.90 4.73
CA THR A 36 -7.33 -3.04 5.91
C THR A 36 -8.77 -2.59 6.17
N ALA A 37 -9.69 -2.79 5.22
CA ALA A 37 -11.06 -2.26 5.31
C ALA A 37 -11.85 -2.79 6.52
N SER A 38 -11.49 -3.99 7.00
CA SER A 38 -12.13 -4.63 8.16
C SER A 38 -11.31 -4.51 9.45
N LEU A 39 -10.22 -3.75 9.45
CA LEU A 39 -9.30 -3.64 10.57
C LEU A 39 -9.54 -2.37 11.38
N THR A 40 -9.33 -2.44 12.69
CA THR A 40 -9.28 -1.24 13.52
C THR A 40 -7.95 -0.50 13.32
N PRO A 41 -7.92 0.84 13.51
CA PRO A 41 -6.69 1.62 13.35
C PRO A 41 -5.52 1.15 14.24
N GLU A 42 -5.83 0.59 15.41
CA GLU A 42 -4.84 0.03 16.33
C GLU A 42 -4.14 -1.21 15.75
N ILE A 43 -4.91 -2.09 15.10
CA ILE A 43 -4.38 -3.29 14.46
C ILE A 43 -3.58 -2.90 13.22
N GLU A 44 -4.08 -1.96 12.42
CA GLU A 44 -3.37 -1.44 11.26
C GLU A 44 -1.99 -0.91 11.64
N LYS A 45 -1.89 -0.11 12.71
CA LYS A 45 -0.61 0.36 13.25
C LYS A 45 0.33 -0.77 13.66
N LYS A 46 -0.19 -1.84 14.27
CA LYS A 46 0.63 -3.01 14.62
C LYS A 46 1.16 -3.73 13.38
N LEU A 47 0.32 -3.88 12.37
CA LEU A 47 0.70 -4.54 11.11
C LEU A 47 1.73 -3.74 10.32
N ALA A 48 1.69 -2.41 10.41
CA ALA A 48 2.71 -1.53 9.82
C ALA A 48 4.10 -1.69 10.48
N LEU A 49 4.19 -2.28 11.68
CA LEU A 49 5.48 -2.55 12.34
C LEU A 49 6.06 -3.92 11.97
N VAL A 50 5.26 -4.83 11.44
CA VAL A 50 5.69 -6.19 11.09
C VAL A 50 6.33 -6.17 9.71
N LYS A 51 7.66 -6.34 9.68
CA LYS A 51 8.45 -6.31 8.44
C LYS A 51 8.39 -7.64 7.70
N LEU A 52 8.13 -7.59 6.40
CA LEU A 52 8.24 -8.73 5.48
C LEU A 52 9.61 -8.77 4.77
N GLY A 53 10.40 -7.70 4.87
CA GLY A 53 11.73 -7.59 4.27
C GLY A 53 11.87 -6.32 3.43
N ASP A 54 12.83 -6.31 2.52
CA ASP A 54 13.01 -5.20 1.59
C ASP A 54 11.91 -5.21 0.52
N ALA A 55 11.53 -4.03 0.05
CA ALA A 55 10.64 -3.92 -1.09
C ALA A 55 11.31 -4.37 -2.39
N PRO A 56 10.54 -4.89 -3.36
CA PRO A 56 11.07 -5.07 -4.71
C PRO A 56 11.58 -3.73 -5.26
N LYS A 57 12.66 -3.75 -6.06
CA LYS A 57 13.10 -2.53 -6.74
C LYS A 57 12.07 -2.11 -7.79
N ILE A 58 12.20 -0.89 -8.31
CA ILE A 58 11.32 -0.37 -9.36
C ILE A 58 11.32 -1.31 -10.57
N GLY A 59 10.14 -1.74 -10.99
CA GLY A 59 9.94 -2.70 -12.09
C GLY A 59 10.14 -4.16 -11.72
N GLU A 60 10.50 -4.46 -10.47
CA GLU A 60 10.63 -5.83 -9.97
C GLU A 60 9.34 -6.31 -9.30
N GLN A 61 9.21 -7.63 -9.26
CA GLN A 61 8.22 -8.33 -8.46
C GLN A 61 8.90 -9.21 -7.41
N ARG A 62 8.28 -9.29 -6.24
CA ARG A 62 8.67 -10.17 -5.16
C ARG A 62 7.53 -11.12 -4.82
N ILE A 63 7.84 -12.39 -4.66
CA ILE A 63 6.85 -13.42 -4.33
C ILE A 63 7.13 -13.90 -2.92
N TYR A 64 6.14 -13.74 -2.04
CA TYR A 64 6.15 -14.27 -0.68
C TYR A 64 5.38 -15.58 -0.65
N SER A 65 5.94 -16.59 0.00
CA SER A 65 5.23 -17.85 0.26
C SER A 65 4.22 -17.67 1.39
N SER A 66 3.16 -18.49 1.39
CA SER A 66 2.18 -18.54 2.48
C SER A 66 2.82 -18.76 3.85
N LYS A 67 3.94 -19.50 3.93
CA LYS A 67 4.67 -19.75 5.18
C LYS A 67 5.25 -18.47 5.79
N VAL A 68 5.90 -17.65 4.97
CA VAL A 68 6.49 -16.37 5.40
C VAL A 68 5.39 -15.42 5.89
N ILE A 69 4.28 -15.35 5.17
CA ILE A 69 3.14 -14.52 5.57
C ILE A 69 2.52 -15.05 6.87
N ALA A 70 2.32 -16.36 7.00
CA ALA A 70 1.76 -16.96 8.21
C ALA A 70 2.64 -16.67 9.44
N GLU A 71 3.97 -16.69 9.28
CA GLU A 71 4.90 -16.33 10.34
C GLU A 71 4.80 -14.85 10.74
N ALA A 72 4.72 -13.95 9.76
CA ALA A 72 4.48 -12.53 10.00
C ALA A 72 3.13 -12.25 10.68
N VAL A 73 2.08 -12.99 10.31
CA VAL A 73 0.76 -12.86 10.95
C VAL A 73 0.80 -13.35 12.39
N ARG A 74 1.58 -14.39 12.72
CA ARG A 74 1.76 -14.83 14.11
C ARG A 74 2.51 -13.79 14.94
N SER A 75 3.51 -13.12 14.37
CA SER A 75 4.29 -12.11 15.09
C SER A 75 3.54 -10.79 15.30
N SER A 76 2.48 -10.51 14.52
CA SER A 76 1.66 -9.30 14.66
C SER A 76 0.76 -9.29 15.90
N GLY A 77 0.59 -10.43 16.56
CA GLY A 77 -0.33 -10.57 17.69
C GLY A 77 -1.80 -10.59 17.29
N ILE A 78 -2.12 -10.85 16.01
CA ILE A 78 -3.49 -11.20 15.62
C ILE A 78 -3.93 -12.44 16.37
N LYS A 79 -5.08 -12.32 17.03
CA LYS A 79 -5.59 -13.33 17.95
C LYS A 79 -6.11 -14.55 17.18
N LYS A 80 -6.14 -15.70 17.86
CA LYS A 80 -6.58 -16.99 17.30
C LYS A 80 -8.07 -17.05 16.96
N ASP A 81 -8.87 -16.09 17.44
CA ASP A 81 -10.29 -15.93 17.16
C ASP A 81 -10.58 -15.22 15.83
N TRP A 82 -9.57 -14.95 15.01
CA TRP A 82 -9.76 -14.39 13.67
C TRP A 82 -9.84 -15.48 12.62
N ASN A 83 -10.70 -15.28 11.60
CA ASN A 83 -10.66 -16.08 10.39
C ASN A 83 -9.54 -15.58 9.48
N ILE A 84 -8.39 -16.26 9.50
CA ILE A 84 -7.19 -15.85 8.76
C ILE A 84 -7.17 -16.53 7.39
N GLN A 85 -7.30 -15.73 6.32
CA GLN A 85 -7.24 -16.19 4.94
C GLN A 85 -5.90 -15.78 4.31
N ILE A 86 -5.02 -16.76 4.09
CA ILE A 86 -3.70 -16.56 3.47
C ILE A 86 -3.66 -17.32 2.13
N PRO A 87 -3.41 -16.66 1.00
CA PRO A 87 -3.25 -17.33 -0.28
C PRO A 87 -1.93 -18.12 -0.33
N TYR A 88 -1.82 -19.08 -1.25
CA TYR A 88 -0.62 -19.91 -1.40
C TYR A 88 0.65 -19.09 -1.67
N ARG A 89 0.50 -18.02 -2.45
CA ARG A 89 1.55 -17.05 -2.77
C ARG A 89 0.98 -15.64 -2.74
N VAL A 90 1.81 -14.69 -2.33
CA VAL A 90 1.53 -13.26 -2.39
C VAL A 90 2.54 -12.63 -3.33
N VAL A 91 2.06 -12.01 -4.40
CA VAL A 91 2.91 -11.29 -5.36
C VAL A 91 2.85 -9.80 -5.05
N VAL A 92 4.02 -9.20 -4.85
CA VAL A 92 4.17 -7.77 -4.62
C VAL A 92 4.94 -7.20 -5.79
N GLU A 93 4.34 -6.25 -6.50
CA GLU A 93 4.98 -5.54 -7.60
C GLU A 93 5.28 -4.11 -7.18
N ASN A 94 6.51 -3.66 -7.43
CA ASN A 94 6.85 -2.25 -7.31
C ASN A 94 6.78 -1.61 -8.71
N LYS A 95 5.67 -0.93 -8.97
CA LYS A 95 5.46 -0.21 -10.24
C LYS A 95 6.18 1.15 -10.28
N GLY A 96 7.09 1.42 -9.36
CA GLY A 96 7.83 2.69 -9.32
C GLY A 96 6.98 3.81 -8.75
N TYR A 97 6.85 4.90 -9.50
CA TYR A 97 6.08 6.07 -9.12
C TYR A 97 4.74 6.03 -9.84
N ASP A 98 3.64 6.18 -9.09
CA ASP A 98 2.37 6.55 -9.73
C ASP A 98 2.41 8.04 -10.02
N LEU A 99 2.03 8.41 -11.24
CA LEU A 99 1.98 9.81 -11.64
C LEU A 99 0.68 10.41 -11.14
N ASP A 100 0.71 10.87 -9.90
CA ASP A 100 -0.39 11.62 -9.32
C ASP A 100 -0.38 13.07 -9.84
N GLN A 101 -1.52 13.50 -10.36
CA GLN A 101 -1.70 14.85 -10.89
C GLN A 101 -1.44 15.91 -9.81
N ASP A 102 -1.84 15.63 -8.56
CA ASP A 102 -1.66 16.56 -7.44
C ASP A 102 -0.19 16.70 -7.04
N ALA A 103 0.57 15.60 -7.09
CA ALA A 103 2.02 15.61 -6.86
C ALA A 103 2.73 16.46 -7.94
N ILE A 104 2.37 16.29 -9.21
CA ILE A 104 2.91 17.05 -10.33
C ILE A 104 2.58 18.54 -10.21
N GLN A 105 1.34 18.86 -9.87
CA GLN A 105 0.91 20.24 -9.67
C GLN A 105 1.70 20.92 -8.56
N THR A 106 1.89 20.22 -7.45
CA THR A 106 2.64 20.71 -6.29
C THR A 106 4.09 21.02 -6.66
N GLU A 107 4.75 20.14 -7.40
CA GLU A 107 6.15 20.32 -7.80
C GLU A 107 6.31 21.47 -8.81
N LEU A 108 5.40 21.57 -9.79
CA LEU A 108 5.36 22.69 -10.75
C LEU A 108 5.24 24.04 -10.04
N ILE A 109 4.30 24.15 -9.08
CA ILE A 109 4.12 25.37 -8.29
C ILE A 109 5.38 25.65 -7.47
N SER A 110 5.99 24.64 -6.86
CA SER A 110 7.22 24.79 -6.06
C SER A 110 8.38 25.36 -6.88
N LYS A 111 8.65 24.79 -8.06
CA LYS A 111 9.73 25.24 -8.95
C LYS A 111 9.47 26.64 -9.51
N TRP A 112 8.23 26.96 -9.87
CA TRP A 112 7.90 28.31 -10.35
C TRP A 112 7.92 29.37 -9.25
N LYS A 113 7.53 29.03 -8.02
CA LYS A 113 7.67 29.95 -6.87
C LYS A 113 9.12 30.31 -6.60
N ALA A 114 10.06 29.39 -6.85
CA ALA A 114 11.49 29.71 -6.77
C ALA A 114 11.93 30.77 -7.80
N LEU A 115 11.21 30.89 -8.92
CA LEU A 115 11.47 31.88 -9.96
C LEU A 115 10.70 33.20 -9.75
N CYS A 116 9.60 33.17 -9.00
CA CYS A 116 8.80 34.36 -8.67
C CYS A 116 8.30 34.31 -7.21
N ALA A 117 8.99 35.04 -6.33
CA ALA A 117 8.75 35.03 -4.89
C ALA A 117 7.35 35.54 -4.47
N GLU A 118 6.66 36.32 -5.32
CA GLU A 118 5.36 36.94 -5.00
C GLU A 118 4.22 36.53 -5.96
N CYS A 119 4.45 35.58 -6.87
CA CYS A 119 3.42 35.15 -7.82
C CYS A 119 2.40 34.19 -7.19
N VAL A 120 1.10 34.48 -7.35
CA VAL A 120 0.02 33.52 -7.08
C VAL A 120 -0.21 32.68 -8.34
N ILE A 121 0.42 31.51 -8.38
CA ILE A 121 0.32 30.59 -9.52
C ILE A 121 -0.95 29.75 -9.39
N LYS A 122 -1.82 29.84 -10.40
CA LYS A 122 -3.01 29.00 -10.52
C LYS A 122 -2.87 28.12 -11.76
N VAL A 123 -2.72 26.82 -11.54
CA VAL A 123 -2.71 25.83 -12.63
C VAL A 123 -4.15 25.56 -13.05
N LYS A 124 -4.53 26.00 -14.26
CA LYS A 124 -5.90 25.85 -14.77
C LYS A 124 -6.24 24.42 -15.17
N SER A 125 -5.27 23.71 -15.74
CA SER A 125 -5.41 22.31 -16.17
C SER A 125 -4.03 21.71 -16.38
N ILE A 126 -3.85 20.48 -15.92
CA ILE A 126 -2.69 19.64 -16.24
C ILE A 126 -3.22 18.52 -17.12
N GLN A 127 -2.73 18.45 -18.35
CA GLN A 127 -3.00 17.30 -19.19
C GLN A 127 -1.92 16.27 -18.95
N MET A 128 -2.29 15.19 -18.29
CA MET A 128 -1.42 14.04 -18.12
C MET A 128 -1.26 13.35 -19.48
N PRO A 129 -0.02 13.12 -19.95
CA PRO A 129 0.17 12.32 -21.15
C PRO A 129 -0.44 10.94 -20.91
N ALA A 130 -1.08 10.38 -21.94
CA ALA A 130 -1.59 9.02 -21.89
C ALA A 130 -0.41 8.06 -21.82
N ILE A 131 0.01 7.72 -20.60
CA ILE A 131 1.10 6.78 -20.38
C ILE A 131 0.50 5.38 -20.47
N PRO A 132 0.98 4.52 -21.40
CA PRO A 132 0.55 3.14 -21.45
C PRO A 132 0.79 2.49 -20.07
N ALA A 133 -0.15 1.67 -19.61
CA ALA A 133 -0.15 1.09 -18.25
C ALA A 133 1.09 0.24 -17.86
N GLY A 134 2.10 0.15 -18.74
CA GLY A 134 3.40 -0.48 -18.51
C GLY A 134 4.62 0.48 -18.52
N LEU A 135 4.44 1.79 -18.66
CA LEU A 135 5.54 2.78 -18.76
C LEU A 135 5.57 3.82 -17.61
N SER A 136 4.78 3.65 -16.55
CA SER A 136 4.74 4.52 -15.35
C SER A 136 6.05 4.54 -14.54
N ASN A 137 7.08 3.81 -14.94
CA ASN A 137 8.21 3.45 -14.07
C ASN A 137 9.43 4.38 -14.16
N ARG A 138 9.32 5.56 -14.81
CA ARG A 138 10.43 6.53 -14.81
C ARG A 138 10.27 7.54 -13.68
N PRO A 139 11.33 7.87 -12.92
CA PRO A 139 11.32 9.07 -12.09
C PRO A 139 11.04 10.25 -13.02
N TRP A 140 9.92 10.94 -12.78
CA TRP A 140 9.47 12.07 -13.59
C TRP A 140 10.00 13.41 -13.05
N ALA A 141 10.68 13.39 -11.91
CA ALA A 141 11.32 14.56 -11.35
C ALA A 141 12.18 15.25 -12.41
N LEU A 142 12.02 16.56 -12.54
CA LEU A 142 12.93 17.37 -13.33
C LEU A 142 14.26 17.37 -12.59
N ASP A 143 15.24 16.63 -13.10
CA ASP A 143 16.62 16.66 -12.62
C ASP A 143 17.04 18.14 -12.45
N SER A 144 17.53 18.46 -11.24
CA SER A 144 17.95 19.80 -10.83
C SER A 144 19.18 20.30 -11.58
#